data_AF-A0A969AZA9-F1
#
_entry.id   AF-A0A969AZA9-F1
#
_cell.length_a   1.000
_cell.length_b   1.000
_cell.length_c   1.000
_cell.angle_alpha   90.00
_cell.angle_beta   90.00
_cell.angle_gamma   90.00
#
_symmetry.space_group_name_H-M   'P 1'
#
loop_
_entity.id
_entity.type
_entity.pdbx_description
1 polymer ?
#
loop_
_entity_poly.entity_id
_entity_poly.type
_entity_poly.pdbx_seq_one_letter_code
_entity_poly.pdbx_strand_id
1 'polypeptide(L)' 'MDDKDLKRLTDLAKSKMKSGISKESALKSFISAGILNKKGEFTKPYKNLESLIVRTP' A
#
# COMPACT_ATOMS: atom_id res chain seq x y z
N MET A 1 15.49 -6.88 5.84
CA MET A 1 15.42 -5.41 5.87
C MET A 1 15.96 -4.97 7.20
N ASP A 2 16.86 -4.00 7.20
CA ASP A 2 17.30 -3.32 8.41
C ASP A 2 16.50 -2.03 8.64
N ASP A 3 16.71 -1.37 9.79
CA ASP A 3 15.99 -0.13 10.12
C ASP A 3 16.27 1.01 9.12
N LYS A 4 17.43 0.98 8.45
CA LYS A 4 17.80 1.96 7.43
C LYS A 4 17.00 1.75 6.15
N ASP A 5 16.76 0.51 5.75
CA ASP A 5 15.92 0.16 4.61
C ASP A 5 14.47 0.56 4.86
N LEU A 6 13.94 0.31 6.06
CA LEU A 6 12.59 0.74 6.45
C LEU A 6 12.44 2.26 6.41
N LYS A 7 13.44 2.99 6.90
CA LYS A 7 13.45 4.46 6.85
C LYS A 7 13.46 4.97 5.41
N ARG A 8 14.32 4.40 4.54
CA ARG A 8 14.38 4.76 3.11
C ARG A 8 13.06 4.51 2.40
N LEU A 9 12.41 3.38 2.69
CA LEU A 9 11.11 3.05 2.10
C LEU A 9 10.02 4.04 2.55
N THR A 10 10.04 4.42 3.83
CA THR A 10 9.11 5.41 4.40
C THR A 10 9.31 6.79 3.77
N ASP A 11 10.56 7.24 3.63
CA ASP A 11 10.86 8.55 3.04
C ASP A 11 10.51 8.60 1.54
N LEU A 12 10.75 7.51 0.80
CA LEU A 12 10.32 7.37 -0.59
C LEU A 12 8.79 7.43 -0.72
N ALA A 13 8.07 6.71 0.15
CA ALA A 13 6.61 6.72 0.17
C ALA A 13 6.07 8.13 0.45
N LYS A 14 6.62 8.83 1.45
CA LYS A 14 6.27 10.23 1.77
C LYS A 14 6.53 11.17 0.59
N SER A 15 7.66 11.02 -0.10
CA SER A 15 7.99 11.83 -1.27
C SER A 15 7.00 11.62 -2.41
N LYS A 16 6.60 10.37 -2.68
CA LYS A 16 5.62 10.06 -3.73
C LYS A 16 4.20 10.49 -3.37
N MET A 17 3.86 10.48 -2.09
CA MET A 17 2.56 10.97 -1.61
C MET A 17 2.38 12.48 -1.84
N LYS A 18 3.48 13.25 -1.79
CA LYS A 18 3.48 14.69 -2.15
C LYS A 18 3.25 14.94 -3.65
N SER A 19 3.42 13.93 -4.50
CA SER A 19 3.30 14.05 -5.96
C SER A 19 1.86 13.99 -6.49
N GLY A 20 0.84 14.08 -5.61
CA GLY A 20 -0.56 14.20 -6.04
C GLY A 20 -1.14 12.94 -6.68
N ILE A 21 -0.66 11.76 -6.29
CA ILE A 21 -1.21 10.49 -6.81
C ILE A 21 -2.68 10.38 -6.40
N SER A 22 -3.58 10.25 -7.38
CA SER A 22 -5.00 10.06 -7.11
C SER A 22 -5.25 8.71 -6.43
N LYS A 23 -6.25 8.66 -5.55
CA LYS A 23 -6.65 7.41 -4.86
C LYS A 23 -6.96 6.29 -5.86
N GLU A 24 -7.54 6.64 -7.01
CA GLU A 24 -7.87 5.71 -8.09
C GLU A 24 -6.63 5.12 -8.76
N SER A 25 -5.59 5.94 -9.00
CA SER A 25 -4.33 5.50 -9.58
C SER A 25 -3.56 4.58 -8.61
N ALA A 26 -3.57 4.92 -7.32
CA ALA A 26 -3.04 4.05 -6.27
C ALA A 26 -3.80 2.71 -6.23
N LEU A 27 -5.14 2.73 -6.23
CA LEU A 27 -5.96 1.52 -6.22
C LEU A 27 -5.68 0.62 -7.44
N LYS A 28 -5.60 1.20 -8.64
CA LYS A 28 -5.22 0.46 -9.86
C LYS A 28 -3.84 -0.18 -9.71
N SER A 29 -2.87 0.53 -9.14
CA SER A 29 -1.53 0.01 -8.92
C SER A 29 -1.53 -1.21 -7.98
N PHE A 30 -2.33 -1.16 -6.90
CA PHE A 30 -2.48 -2.31 -5.99
C PHE A 30 -3.19 -3.50 -6.63
N ILE A 31 -4.17 -3.26 -7.51
CA ILE A 31 -4.84 -4.33 -8.27
C ILE A 31 -3.88 -4.94 -9.29
N SER A 32 -3.15 -4.12 -10.05
CA SER A 32 -2.16 -4.57 -11.04
C SER A 32 -1.00 -5.34 -10.39
N ALA A 33 -0.60 -4.96 -9.18
CA ALA A 33 0.40 -5.69 -8.39
C ALA A 33 -0.14 -7.02 -7.81
N GLY A 34 -1.44 -7.32 -7.98
CA GLY A 34 -2.08 -8.51 -7.44
C GLY A 34 -2.26 -8.48 -5.92
N ILE A 35 -2.10 -7.32 -5.27
CA ILE A 35 -2.29 -7.15 -3.82
C ILE A 35 -3.77 -7.07 -3.49
N LEU A 36 -4.51 -6.31 -4.29
CA LEU A 36 -5.97 -6.20 -4.21
C LEU A 36 -6.61 -6.88 -5.42
N ASN A 37 -7.83 -7.39 -5.23
CA ASN A 37 -8.67 -7.81 -6.34
C ASN A 37 -9.48 -6.63 -6.90
N LYS A 38 -10.23 -6.84 -7.98
CA LYS A 38 -11.10 -5.82 -8.59
C LYS A 38 -12.19 -5.27 -7.67
N LYS A 39 -12.48 -5.95 -6.56
CA LYS A 39 -13.43 -5.53 -5.53
C LYS A 39 -12.77 -4.71 -4.41
N GLY A 40 -11.45 -4.51 -4.46
CA GLY A 40 -10.69 -3.80 -3.43
C GLY A 40 -10.36 -4.66 -2.20
N GLU A 41 -10.53 -5.99 -2.30
CA GLU A 41 -10.22 -6.92 -1.20
C GLU A 41 -8.81 -7.49 -1.38
N PHE A 42 -8.12 -7.77 -0.26
CA PHE A 42 -6.80 -8.40 -0.30
C PHE A 42 -6.85 -9.81 -0.91
N THR A 43 -5.97 -10.08 -1.86
CA THR A 43 -5.77 -11.42 -2.40
C THR A 43 -4.97 -12.28 -1.42
N LYS A 44 -5.03 -13.61 -1.56
CA LYS A 44 -4.02 -14.48 -0.89
C LYS A 44 -2.70 -14.31 -1.66
N PRO A 45 -1.54 -14.08 -1.02
CA PRO A 45 -1.21 -14.26 0.40
C PRO A 45 -1.40 -13.02 1.30
N TYR A 46 -1.77 -11.87 0.75
CA TYR A 46 -1.86 -10.58 1.45
C TYR A 46 -3.09 -10.39 2.34
N LYS A 47 -3.94 -11.42 2.50
CA LYS A 47 -5.12 -11.36 3.37
C LYS A 47 -4.82 -10.92 4.80
N ASN A 48 -3.65 -11.27 5.33
CA ASN A 48 -3.24 -10.84 6.66
C ASN A 48 -3.03 -9.31 6.78
N LEU A 49 -2.79 -8.61 5.67
CA LEU A 49 -2.65 -7.15 5.68
C LEU A 49 -3.95 -6.44 6.04
N GLU A 50 -5.11 -7.07 5.80
CA GLU A 50 -6.42 -6.54 6.21
C GLU A 50 -6.47 -6.28 7.72
N SER A 51 -5.87 -7.17 8.52
CA SER A 51 -5.79 -7.02 9.97
C SER A 51 -4.82 -5.95 10.45
N LEU A 52 -3.89 -5.51 9.59
CA LEU A 52 -2.90 -4.46 9.90
C LEU A 52 -3.41 -3.06 9.54
N ILE A 53 -4.43 -2.97 8.67
CA ILE A 53 -5.06 -1.71 8.25
C ILE A 53 -6.23 -1.40 9.19
N VAL A 54 -6.03 -1.62 10.49
CA VAL A 54 -7.02 -1.25 11.50
C VAL A 54 -7.30 0.25 11.35
N ARG A 55 -8.58 0.56 11.11
CA ARG A 55 -9.13 1.92 11.15
C ARG A 55 -8.61 2.61 12.41
N THR A 56 -7.65 3.52 12.25
CA THR A 56 -7.49 4.59 13.25
C THR A 56 -8.85 5.28 13.37
N PRO A 57 -9.43 5.37 14.58
CA PRO A 57 -10.72 6.04 14.79
C PRO A 57 -10.69 7.50 14.34
#